data_AF-A0A2R6QBC8-F1
#
_entry.id   AF-A0A2R6QBC8-F1
#
_cell.length_a   1.000
_cell.length_b   1.000
_cell.length_c   1.000
_cell.angle_alpha   90.00
_cell.angle_beta   90.00
_cell.angle_gamma   90.00
#
_symmetry.space_group_name_H-M   'P 1'
#
loop_
_entity.id
_entity.type
_entity.pdbx_description
1 polymer ?
#
loop_
_entity_poly.entity_id
_entity_poly.type
_entity_poly.pdbx_seq_one_letter_code
_entity_poly.pdbx_strand_id
1 'polypeptide(L)'
;MATPYAFATLVTSDSYLPGALALVAALRDIHPSPSQSPEVDFQTVCLVTPETVDVNSIRLLRKVFNVVLGVEIIEQEDDKNLRLLGESFEWLPPID
;
A
#
# COMPACT_ATOMS: atom_id res chain seq x y z
N MET A 1 -7.73 13.64 14.91
CA MET A 1 -7.18 14.84 14.23
C MET A 1 -6.65 14.38 12.88
N ALA A 2 -6.82 15.17 11.82
CA ALA A 2 -6.24 14.83 10.52
C ALA A 2 -4.73 15.15 10.57
N THR A 3 -3.90 14.12 10.61
CA THR A 3 -2.45 14.26 10.38
C THR A 3 -2.18 14.11 8.88
N PRO A 4 -1.30 14.92 8.27
CA PRO A 4 -0.94 14.79 6.87
C PRO A 4 0.03 13.62 6.60
N TYR A 5 0.51 12.92 7.63
CA TYR A 5 1.54 11.89 7.51
C TYR A 5 1.00 10.50 7.79
N ALA A 6 1.48 9.51 7.02
CA ALA A 6 1.13 8.11 7.22
C ALA A 6 2.25 7.16 6.78
N PHE A 7 2.35 6.03 7.47
CA PHE A 7 3.01 4.83 6.94
C PHE A 7 1.96 3.97 6.26
N ALA A 8 2.13 3.72 4.96
CA ALA A 8 1.25 2.88 4.17
C ALA A 8 1.94 1.55 3.82
N THR A 9 1.18 0.46 3.88
CA THR A 9 1.59 -0.86 3.41
C THR A 9 0.50 -1.49 2.54
N LEU A 10 0.86 -2.47 1.72
CA LEU A 10 -0.05 -3.23 0.87
C LEU A 10 -0.01 -4.72 1.23
N VAL A 11 -1.17 -5.34 1.35
CA VAL A 11 -1.34 -6.78 1.60
C VAL A 11 -2.19 -7.36 0.47
N THR A 12 -1.57 -8.17 -0.39
CA THR A 12 -2.25 -8.77 -1.56
C THR A 12 -2.57 -10.26 -1.39
N SER A 13 -2.07 -10.89 -0.32
CA SER A 13 -2.42 -12.26 0.05
C SER A 13 -2.16 -12.48 1.54
N ASP A 14 -2.76 -13.52 2.12
CA ASP A 14 -2.58 -13.89 3.52
C ASP A 14 -1.13 -14.17 3.92
N SER A 15 -0.28 -14.55 2.95
CA SER A 15 1.15 -14.77 3.19
C SER A 15 1.89 -13.51 3.67
N TYR A 16 1.38 -12.32 3.34
CA TYR A 16 1.93 -11.04 3.79
C TYR A 16 1.44 -10.62 5.18
N LEU A 17 0.40 -11.27 5.73
CA LEU A 17 -0.20 -10.88 7.01
C LEU A 17 0.81 -10.83 8.16
N PRO A 18 1.68 -11.85 8.37
CA PRO A 18 2.66 -11.79 9.46
C PRO A 18 3.60 -10.59 9.33
N GLY A 19 4.01 -10.24 8.10
CA GLY A 19 4.85 -9.08 7.83
C GLY A 19 4.16 -7.75 8.13
N ALA A 20 2.90 -7.61 7.71
CA ALA A 20 2.11 -6.41 8.00
C ALA A 20 1.86 -6.21 9.51
N LEU A 21 1.61 -7.30 10.24
CA LEU A 21 1.44 -7.27 11.70
C LEU A 21 2.74 -6.94 12.43
N ALA A 22 3.87 -7.52 11.99
CA ALA A 22 5.18 -7.20 12.54
C ALA A 22 5.56 -5.74 12.29
N LEU A 23 5.31 -5.22 11.08
CA LEU A 23 5.57 -3.83 10.72
C LEU A 23 4.81 -2.85 11.62
N VAL A 24 3.50 -3.03 11.76
CA VAL A 24 2.67 -2.10 12.57
C VAL A 24 2.99 -2.20 14.06
N ALA A 25 3.36 -3.37 14.56
CA ALA A 25 3.85 -3.53 15.92
C ALA A 25 5.17 -2.78 16.13
N ALA A 26 6.15 -2.97 15.24
CA ALA A 26 7.44 -2.28 15.32
C ALA A 26 7.29 -0.75 15.25
N LEU A 27 6.39 -0.24 14.40
CA LEU A 27 6.11 1.20 14.34
C LEU A 27 5.56 1.74 15.67
N ARG A 28 4.69 0.99 16.33
CA ARG A 28 4.12 1.36 17.65
C ARG A 28 5.14 1.23 18.78
N ASP A 29 6.07 0.29 18.68
CA ASP A 29 7.10 0.08 19.70
C ASP A 29 8.18 1.19 19.65
N ILE A 30 8.51 1.67 18.45
CA ILE A 30 9.58 2.66 18.25
C ILE A 30 9.08 4.09 18.43
N HIS A 31 7.85 4.40 18.01
CA HIS A 31 7.33 5.77 18.06
C HIS A 31 6.45 5.99 19.31
N PRO A 32 6.81 6.91 20.22
CA PRO A 32 5.97 7.28 21.34
C PRO A 32 4.58 7.75 20.92
N SER A 33 3.57 7.36 21.69
CA SER A 33 2.21 7.87 21.58
C SER A 33 1.79 8.48 22.92
N PRO A 34 1.55 9.80 23.01
CA PRO A 34 1.54 10.79 21.92
C PRO A 34 2.95 11.14 21.41
N SER A 35 3.03 11.63 20.16
CA SER A 35 4.30 12.03 19.55
C SER A 35 4.97 13.16 20.34
N GLN A 36 6.31 13.16 20.37
CA GLN A 36 7.12 14.18 21.03
C GLN A 36 8.17 14.70 20.05
N SER A 37 8.39 16.02 20.04
CA SER A 37 9.39 16.66 19.18
C SER A 37 10.76 15.96 19.31
N PRO A 38 11.42 15.57 18.20
CA PRO A 38 11.19 16.00 16.81
C PRO A 38 10.17 15.16 16.01
N GLU A 39 9.57 14.13 16.60
CA GLU A 39 8.60 13.28 15.91
C GLU A 39 7.25 13.98 15.72
N VAL A 40 6.51 13.53 14.71
CA VAL A 40 5.19 14.05 14.33
C VAL A 40 4.14 12.95 14.40
N ASP A 41 2.89 13.31 14.68
CA ASP A 41 1.78 12.35 14.61
C ASP A 41 1.65 11.79 13.20
N PHE A 42 1.36 10.48 13.10
CA PHE A 42 1.12 9.81 11.83
C PHE A 42 -0.02 8.78 11.95
N GLN A 43 -0.53 8.33 10.81
CA GLN A 43 -1.44 7.20 10.71
C GLN A 43 -0.74 5.95 10.14
N THR A 44 -1.23 4.78 10.55
CA THR A 44 -0.88 3.51 9.91
C THR A 44 -2.02 3.11 8.96
N VAL A 45 -1.68 2.92 7.68
CA VAL A 45 -2.63 2.62 6.61
C VAL A 45 -2.29 1.27 5.98
N CYS A 46 -3.29 0.39 5.85
CA CYS A 46 -3.15 -0.89 5.17
C CYS A 46 -4.08 -0.94 3.95
N LEU A 47 -3.49 -1.05 2.76
CA LEU A 47 -4.21 -1.34 1.53
C LEU A 47 -4.36 -2.87 1.42
N VAL A 48 -5.56 -3.35 1.10
CA VAL A 48 -5.85 -4.78 0.97
C VAL A 48 -6.59 -5.04 -0.33
N THR A 49 -6.27 -6.12 -1.03
CA THR A 49 -7.07 -6.62 -2.16
C THR A 49 -8.14 -7.58 -1.63
N PRO A 50 -9.42 -7.16 -1.49
CA PRO A 50 -10.42 -7.95 -0.76
C PRO A 50 -10.75 -9.29 -1.42
N GLU A 51 -10.48 -9.41 -2.71
CA GLU A 51 -10.70 -10.63 -3.49
C GLU A 51 -9.66 -11.73 -3.24
N THR A 52 -8.47 -11.38 -2.75
CA THR A 52 -7.32 -12.30 -2.59
C THR A 52 -6.85 -12.44 -1.14
N VAL A 53 -7.41 -11.68 -0.20
CA VAL A 53 -7.09 -11.72 1.23
C VAL A 53 -8.28 -12.25 2.03
N ASP A 54 -8.06 -13.21 2.91
CA ASP A 54 -9.13 -13.77 3.74
C ASP A 54 -9.81 -12.71 4.62
N VAL A 55 -11.12 -12.87 4.81
CA VAL A 55 -11.95 -11.95 5.60
C VAL A 55 -11.47 -11.89 7.06
N ASN A 56 -10.96 -12.99 7.62
CA ASN A 56 -10.42 -12.98 8.99
C ASN A 56 -9.12 -12.19 9.08
N SER A 57 -8.26 -12.27 8.06
CA SER A 57 -7.05 -11.45 7.97
C SER A 57 -7.37 -9.97 7.89
N ILE A 58 -8.36 -9.57 7.08
CA ILE A 58 -8.85 -8.19 7.03
C ILE A 58 -9.39 -7.74 8.39
N ARG A 59 -10.11 -8.60 9.12
CA ARG A 59 -10.59 -8.30 10.48
C ARG A 59 -9.44 -8.08 11.47
N LEU A 60 -8.35 -8.84 11.36
CA LEU A 60 -7.16 -8.64 12.19
C LEU A 60 -6.47 -7.31 11.85
N LEU A 61 -6.31 -7.00 10.58
CA LEU A 61 -5.72 -5.74 10.11
C LEU A 61 -6.51 -4.53 10.63
N ARG A 62 -7.85 -4.59 10.62
CA ARG A 62 -8.72 -3.52 11.15
C ARG A 62 -8.59 -3.28 12.66
N LYS A 63 -8.04 -4.23 13.42
CA LYS A 63 -7.76 -4.06 14.86
C LYS A 63 -6.43 -3.35 15.12
N VAL A 64 -5.49 -3.38 14.17
CA VAL A 64 -4.11 -2.93 14.38
C VAL A 64 -3.70 -1.75 13.51
N PHE A 65 -4.34 -1.52 12.36
CA PHE A 65 -4.12 -0.32 11.56
C PHE A 65 -5.14 0.75 11.92
N ASN A 66 -4.77 2.02 11.76
CA ASN A 66 -5.73 3.12 11.90
C ASN A 66 -6.75 3.12 10.77
N VAL A 67 -6.29 2.80 9.55
CA VAL A 67 -7.13 2.77 8.34
C VAL A 67 -6.83 1.50 7.55
N VAL A 68 -7.87 0.80 7.11
CA VAL A 68 -7.78 -0.33 6.18
C VAL A 68 -8.64 -0.03 4.97
N LEU A 69 -8.02 0.03 3.78
CA LEU A 69 -8.68 0.37 2.53
C LEU A 69 -8.68 -0.84 1.59
N GLY A 70 -9.86 -1.21 1.11
CA GLY A 70 -9.99 -2.16 0.01
C GLY A 70 -9.58 -1.50 -1.30
N VAL A 71 -8.69 -2.13 -2.04
CA VAL A 71 -8.27 -1.72 -3.38
C VAL A 71 -8.54 -2.87 -4.35
N GLU A 72 -9.12 -2.56 -5.50
CA GLU A 72 -9.40 -3.55 -6.55
C GLU A 72 -8.14 -3.81 -7.37
N ILE A 73 -7.93 -5.05 -7.81
CA ILE A 73 -6.85 -5.36 -8.75
C ILE A 73 -7.16 -4.71 -10.10
N ILE A 74 -6.13 -4.16 -10.73
CA ILE A 74 -6.23 -3.65 -12.09
C ILE A 74 -6.09 -4.85 -13.02
N GLU A 75 -7.21 -5.33 -13.54
CA GLU A 75 -7.24 -6.33 -14.60
C GLU A 75 -7.44 -5.63 -15.95
N GLN A 76 -6.54 -5.90 -16.90
CA GLN A 76 -6.67 -5.47 -18.29
C GLN A 76 -6.62 -6.71 -19.18
N GLU A 77 -7.73 -7.01 -19.84
CA GLU A 77 -7.86 -8.22 -20.67
C GLU A 77 -7.11 -8.10 -22.02
N ASP A 78 -6.76 -6.87 -22.44
CA ASP A 78 -6.07 -6.59 -23.71
C ASP A 78 -4.81 -5.73 -23.51
N ASP A 79 -3.63 -6.36 -23.54
CA ASP A 79 -2.32 -5.73 -23.34
C ASP A 79 -1.92 -4.73 -24.45
N LYS A 80 -2.71 -4.55 -25.51
CA LYS A 80 -2.37 -3.67 -26.66
C LYS A 80 -1.94 -2.27 -26.23
N ASN A 81 -2.67 -1.64 -25.30
CA ASN A 81 -2.35 -0.29 -24.83
C ASN A 81 -1.19 -0.27 -23.83
N LEU A 82 -0.95 -1.37 -23.10
CA LEU A 82 0.16 -1.49 -22.16
C LEU A 82 1.50 -1.61 -22.90
N ARG A 83 1.51 -2.24 -24.08
CA ARG A 83 2.70 -2.29 -24.96
C ARG A 83 3.16 -0.91 -25.41
N LEU A 84 2.24 0.04 -25.57
CA LEU A 84 2.56 1.43 -25.94
C LEU A 84 3.29 2.21 -24.84
N LEU A 85 3.20 1.76 -23.58
CA LEU A 85 3.91 2.38 -22.45
C LEU A 85 5.40 1.97 -22.41
N GLY A 86 5.80 0.94 -23.17
CA GLY A 86 7.18 0.46 -23.30
C GLY A 86 7.87 0.87 -24.61
N GLU A 87 7.12 1.36 -25.61
CA GLU A 87 7.71 1.90 -26.84
C GLU A 87 8.22 3.31 -26.56
N SER A 88 9.45 3.38 -26.04
CA SER A 88 10.26 4.58 -26.15
C SER A 88 10.29 4.95 -27.63
N PHE A 89 9.65 6.07 -27.96
CA PHE A 89 9.65 6.68 -29.29
C PHE A 89 11.08 6.64 -29.87
N GLU A 90 11.36 5.65 -30.70
CA GLU A 90 12.63 5.53 -31.38
C GLU A 90 12.70 6.70 -32.36
N TRP A 91 13.62 7.62 -32.08
CA TRP A 91 13.87 8.82 -32.85
C TRP A 91 14.14 8.42 -34.30
N LEU A 92 13.13 8.51 -35.17
CA LEU A 92 13.33 8.29 -36.60
C LEU A 92 14.34 9.36 -37.09
N PRO A 93 15.41 8.97 -37.80
CA PRO A 93 16.35 9.95 -38.33
C PRO A 93 15.64 10.86 -39.35
N PRO A 94 16.13 12.11 -39.53
CA PRO A 94 15.50 13.05 -40.45
C PRO A 94 15.55 12.48 -41.87
N ILE A 95 14.43 12.61 -42.58
CA ILE A 95 14.35 12.31 -44.01
C ILE A 95 15.03 13.48 -44.74
N ASP A 96 16.06 13.18 -45.53
CA ASP A 96 16.73 14.12 -46.44
C ASP A 96 15.75 14.74 -47.47
#